data_AF-A0A815YAT6-F1
#
_entry.id   AF-A0A815YAT6-F1
#
_cell.length_a   1.000
_cell.length_b   1.000
_cell.length_c   1.000
_cell.angle_alpha   90.00
_cell.angle_beta   90.00
_cell.angle_gamma   90.00
#
_symmetry.space_group_name_H-M   'P 1'
#
loop_
_entity.id
_entity.type
_entity.pdbx_description
1 polymer ?
#
loop_
_entity_poly.entity_id
_entity_poly.type
_entity_poly.pdbx_seq_one_letter_code
_entity_poly.pdbx_strand_id
1 'polypeptide(L)'
;MIKNKQVISEKILHIFVDTLYLSDNEQLREKSFQLLDTANDNQDISDEIFDILELERAALNISSRSVDSDYAIAYLQTKTKEGKKLTINGFIEINKQIDKLFLLVEKSLKVLYNVSINGQIIPNELVDKLVKKFDPVQKQYYLIKIFESLVKNNQNIPNELSLKLEKALEYKNMCDQVLFIFVLQGQKGENLSPMIISKILDKFSSIDNSLIMQQYLTVICSVIKKVDCFEYDSKNSSSKTHSQVFDISLIDRVQSALIHALETGNQDIICKSISGFSKLTSLGTVKLKDKSIEV
;
A
#
# COMPACT_ATOMS: atom_id res chain seq x y z
N MET A 1 36.09 -11.21 22.13
CA MET A 1 35.57 -10.31 23.18
C MET A 1 36.14 -8.92 22.90
N ILE A 2 35.35 -8.03 22.29
CA ILE A 2 35.73 -6.62 22.14
C ILE A 2 35.81 -6.07 23.57
N LYS A 3 37.03 -5.75 24.03
CA LYS A 3 37.25 -5.13 25.34
C LYS A 3 37.65 -3.67 25.10
N ASN A 4 37.14 -2.78 25.95
CA ASN A 4 37.62 -1.40 26.15
C ASN A 4 37.43 -0.39 25.00
N LYS A 5 36.19 -0.05 24.60
CA LYS A 5 35.91 1.16 23.79
C LYS A 5 36.84 1.36 22.58
N GLN A 6 37.40 0.26 22.07
CA GLN A 6 38.40 0.31 21.02
C GLN A 6 37.65 0.49 19.73
N VAL A 7 37.96 1.59 19.08
CA VAL A 7 37.50 1.95 17.77
C VAL A 7 37.72 0.79 16.79
N ILE A 8 36.62 0.28 16.23
CA ILE A 8 36.64 -0.77 15.21
C ILE A 8 36.69 -0.10 13.83
N SER A 9 37.82 -0.24 13.15
CA SER A 9 37.94 0.20 11.75
C SER A 9 37.15 -0.71 10.81
N GLU A 10 36.71 -0.19 9.66
CA GLU A 10 35.99 -0.94 8.61
C GLU A 10 36.67 -2.27 8.25
N LYS A 11 38.01 -2.27 8.17
CA LYS A 11 38.81 -3.46 7.90
C LYS A 11 38.73 -4.50 9.03
N ILE A 12 38.74 -4.06 10.29
CA ILE A 12 38.61 -4.96 11.45
C ILE A 12 37.18 -5.47 11.53
N LEU A 13 36.18 -4.64 11.23
CA LEU A 13 34.78 -5.05 11.13
C LEU A 13 34.64 -6.16 10.08
N HIS A 14 35.17 -5.97 8.87
CA HIS A 14 35.17 -7.00 7.82
C HIS A 14 35.76 -8.34 8.29
N ILE A 15 36.94 -8.31 8.93
CA ILE A 15 37.60 -9.54 9.42
C ILE A 15 36.82 -10.20 10.56
N PHE A 16 36.30 -9.42 11.51
CA PHE A 16 35.46 -9.92 12.61
C PHE A 16 34.21 -10.59 12.08
N VAL A 17 33.64 -9.98 11.05
CA VAL A 17 32.39 -10.38 10.46
C VAL A 17 32.53 -11.65 9.63
N ASP A 18 33.55 -11.76 8.79
CA ASP A 18 33.85 -12.99 8.06
C ASP A 18 34.08 -14.16 9.03
N THR A 19 34.74 -13.88 10.17
CA THR A 19 34.99 -14.88 11.22
C THR A 19 33.71 -15.31 11.96
N LEU A 20 32.73 -14.41 12.11
CA LEU A 20 31.49 -14.67 12.84
C LEU A 20 30.40 -15.31 11.97
N TYR A 21 30.15 -14.81 10.75
CA TYR A 21 29.12 -15.34 9.86
C TYR A 21 29.55 -16.61 9.12
N LEU A 22 30.85 -16.79 8.82
CA LEU A 22 31.37 -18.01 8.20
C LEU A 22 31.94 -18.99 9.24
N SER A 23 31.69 -18.73 10.53
CA SER A 23 32.12 -19.63 11.60
C SER A 23 31.48 -21.00 11.42
N ASP A 24 32.22 -22.09 11.62
CA ASP A 24 31.63 -23.43 11.71
C ASP A 24 30.71 -23.59 12.94
N ASN A 25 30.82 -22.68 13.91
CA ASN A 25 30.03 -22.68 15.14
C ASN A 25 28.69 -21.94 14.97
N GLU A 26 27.59 -22.69 15.02
CA GLU A 26 26.22 -22.19 14.88
C GLU A 26 25.84 -21.14 15.92
N GLN A 27 26.26 -21.27 17.18
CA GLN A 27 25.96 -20.26 18.21
C GLN A 27 26.71 -18.95 17.97
N LEU A 28 27.90 -18.99 17.36
CA LEU A 28 28.65 -17.80 16.96
C LEU A 28 28.00 -17.12 15.76
N ARG A 29 27.50 -17.91 14.79
CA ARG A 29 26.71 -17.38 13.66
C ARG A 29 25.37 -16.81 14.12
N GLU A 30 24.66 -17.44 15.04
CA GLU A 30 23.38 -16.93 15.57
C GLU A 30 23.57 -15.61 16.34
N LYS A 31 24.64 -15.52 17.14
CA LYS A 31 24.98 -14.32 17.91
C LYS A 31 25.72 -13.26 17.11
N SER A 32 26.07 -13.52 15.87
CA SER A 32 26.87 -12.60 15.04
C SER A 32 26.19 -11.24 14.88
N PHE A 33 24.89 -11.22 14.58
CA PHE A 33 24.10 -9.98 14.48
C PHE A 33 24.05 -9.22 15.83
N GLN A 34 23.92 -9.91 16.97
CA GLN A 34 23.94 -9.29 18.31
C GLN A 34 25.34 -8.78 18.72
N LEU A 35 26.39 -9.51 18.32
CA LEU A 35 27.77 -9.11 18.54
C LEU A 35 28.16 -7.90 17.67
N LEU A 36 27.52 -7.76 16.51
CA LEU A 36 27.65 -6.60 15.63
C LEU A 36 26.88 -5.40 16.15
N ASP A 37 25.70 -5.58 16.74
CA ASP A 37 25.03 -4.52 17.50
C ASP A 37 25.92 -4.01 18.66
N THR A 38 26.73 -4.87 19.28
CA THR A 38 27.71 -4.45 20.31
C THR A 38 28.96 -3.77 19.72
N ALA A 39 29.31 -4.09 18.47
CA ALA A 39 30.39 -3.44 17.73
C ALA A 39 30.00 -2.04 17.24
N ASN A 40 28.72 -1.83 16.93
CA ASN A 40 28.11 -0.54 16.56
C ASN A 40 28.39 0.54 17.62
N ASP A 41 28.37 0.18 18.90
CA ASP A 41 28.66 1.13 20.00
C ASP A 41 30.14 1.60 20.06
N ASN A 42 31.04 1.02 19.25
CA ASN A 42 32.49 1.24 19.32
C ASN A 42 33.17 1.39 17.94
N GLN A 43 32.42 1.80 16.91
CA GLN A 43 32.93 1.90 15.53
C GLN A 43 33.42 3.31 15.15
N ASP A 44 34.28 3.38 14.12
CA ASP A 44 34.81 4.64 13.55
C ASP A 44 33.99 5.16 12.35
N ILE A 45 33.01 4.40 11.91
CA ILE A 45 32.12 4.75 10.79
C ILE A 45 30.80 5.31 11.34
N SER A 46 30.10 6.12 10.56
CA SER A 46 28.78 6.59 10.99
C SER A 46 27.78 5.44 11.03
N ASP A 47 26.81 5.53 11.95
CA ASP A 47 25.72 4.55 12.10
C ASP A 47 24.98 4.30 10.77
N GLU A 48 24.85 5.34 9.94
CA GLU A 48 24.23 5.23 8.61
C GLU A 48 25.02 4.33 7.66
N ILE A 49 26.36 4.46 7.64
CA ILE A 49 27.21 3.62 6.80
C ILE A 49 27.19 2.18 7.32
N PHE A 50 27.24 1.99 8.63
CA PHE A 50 27.16 0.67 9.23
C PHE A 50 25.86 -0.05 8.89
N ASP A 51 24.71 0.62 9.04
CA ASP A 51 23.41 0.05 8.70
C ASP A 51 23.34 -0.37 7.23
N ILE A 52 23.88 0.44 6.31
CA ILE A 52 23.93 0.09 4.88
C ILE A 52 24.74 -1.19 4.67
N LEU A 53 25.95 -1.27 5.25
CA LEU A 53 26.83 -2.43 5.12
C LEU A 53 26.18 -3.71 5.68
N GLU A 54 25.53 -3.63 6.83
CA GLU A 54 24.87 -4.80 7.43
C GLU A 54 23.60 -5.21 6.66
N LEU A 55 22.86 -4.27 6.06
CA LEU A 55 21.76 -4.60 5.15
C LEU A 55 22.26 -5.29 3.86
N GLU A 56 23.37 -4.84 3.29
CA GLU A 56 23.99 -5.50 2.13
C GLU A 56 24.49 -6.90 2.48
N ARG A 57 25.09 -7.06 3.65
CA ARG A 57 25.59 -8.34 4.11
C ARG A 57 24.47 -9.33 4.43
N ALA A 58 23.37 -8.87 5.04
CA ALA A 58 22.18 -9.69 5.22
C ALA A 58 21.64 -10.19 3.86
N ALA A 59 21.64 -9.34 2.82
CA ALA A 59 21.29 -9.78 1.48
C ALA A 59 22.24 -10.87 0.95
N LEU A 60 23.56 -10.71 1.11
CA LEU A 60 24.54 -11.72 0.70
C LEU A 60 24.33 -13.07 1.40
N ASN A 61 24.05 -13.07 2.71
CA ASN A 61 23.76 -14.29 3.47
C ASN A 61 22.48 -15.01 2.98
N ILE A 62 21.48 -14.27 2.51
CA ILE A 62 20.29 -14.86 1.86
C ILE A 62 20.67 -15.53 0.54
N SER A 63 21.58 -14.91 -0.22
CA SER A 63 22.04 -15.39 -1.54
C SER A 63 22.83 -16.70 -1.44
N SER A 64 23.72 -16.80 -0.44
CA SER A 64 24.58 -17.97 -0.22
C SER A 64 23.83 -19.23 0.23
N ARG A 65 22.51 -19.14 0.46
CA ARG A 65 21.66 -20.24 0.96
C ARG A 65 22.22 -20.90 2.23
N SER A 66 22.89 -20.11 3.08
CA SER A 66 23.35 -20.61 4.36
C SER A 66 22.17 -20.99 5.26
N VAL A 67 22.45 -21.80 6.28
CA VAL A 67 21.51 -22.12 7.37
C VAL A 67 20.97 -20.84 8.02
N ASP A 68 21.71 -19.73 7.90
CA ASP A 68 21.41 -18.44 8.52
C ASP A 68 20.52 -17.52 7.66
N SER A 69 20.05 -17.98 6.50
CA SER A 69 19.15 -17.18 5.64
C SER A 69 17.87 -16.74 6.38
N ASP A 70 17.36 -17.59 7.28
CA ASP A 70 16.24 -17.28 8.15
C ASP A 70 16.52 -16.11 9.11
N TYR A 71 17.73 -16.06 9.68
CA TYR A 71 18.18 -14.99 10.57
C TYR A 71 18.43 -13.70 9.79
N ALA A 72 19.03 -13.80 8.60
CA ALA A 72 19.25 -12.65 7.73
C ALA A 72 17.93 -11.99 7.30
N ILE A 73 16.89 -12.77 6.96
CA ILE A 73 15.56 -12.22 6.65
C ILE A 73 14.92 -11.59 7.90
N ALA A 74 15.07 -12.21 9.07
CA ALA A 74 14.56 -11.64 10.32
C ALA A 74 15.25 -10.30 10.68
N TYR A 75 16.55 -10.19 10.41
CA TYR A 75 17.30 -8.93 10.55
C TYR A 75 16.77 -7.86 9.59
N LEU A 76 16.64 -8.18 8.28
CA LEU A 76 16.06 -7.26 7.30
C LEU A 76 14.64 -6.81 7.71
N GLN A 77 13.84 -7.72 8.25
CA GLN A 77 12.49 -7.41 8.73
C GLN A 77 12.53 -6.40 9.89
N THR A 78 13.47 -6.57 10.82
CA THR A 78 13.62 -5.67 11.98
C THR A 78 14.06 -4.28 11.53
N LYS A 79 15.13 -4.18 10.73
CA LYS A 79 15.64 -2.90 10.24
C LYS A 79 14.65 -2.15 9.35
N THR A 80 13.93 -2.87 8.48
CA THR A 80 12.85 -2.24 7.68
C THR A 80 11.69 -1.79 8.55
N LYS A 81 11.36 -2.49 9.65
CA LYS A 81 10.33 -2.02 10.60
C LYS A 81 10.75 -0.71 11.30
N GLU A 82 12.05 -0.51 11.50
CA GLU A 82 12.63 0.71 12.07
C GLU A 82 12.75 1.87 11.06
N GLY A 83 12.26 1.69 9.83
CA GLY A 83 12.28 2.73 8.80
C GLY A 83 13.48 2.68 7.87
N LYS A 84 14.40 1.73 8.04
CA LYS A 84 15.58 1.61 7.17
C LYS A 84 15.18 1.16 5.77
N LYS A 85 15.81 1.75 4.76
CA LYS A 85 15.57 1.43 3.34
C LYS A 85 16.30 0.15 2.96
N LEU A 86 15.62 -0.72 2.23
CA LEU A 86 16.23 -1.93 1.69
C LEU A 86 17.16 -1.58 0.52
N THR A 87 18.32 -2.22 0.45
CA THR A 87 19.28 -2.04 -0.65
C THR A 87 18.80 -2.75 -1.92
N ILE A 88 19.38 -2.41 -3.07
CA ILE A 88 19.06 -3.07 -4.36
C ILE A 88 19.29 -4.59 -4.26
N ASN A 89 20.41 -5.00 -3.68
CA ASN A 89 20.72 -6.40 -3.43
C ASN A 89 19.69 -7.06 -2.49
N GLY A 90 19.25 -6.34 -1.45
CA GLY A 90 18.16 -6.79 -0.59
C GLY A 90 16.87 -7.12 -1.36
N PHE A 91 16.46 -6.25 -2.30
CA PHE A 91 15.30 -6.53 -3.14
C PHE A 91 15.49 -7.77 -4.02
N ILE A 92 16.66 -7.92 -4.66
CA ILE A 92 16.97 -9.07 -5.51
C ILE A 92 16.85 -10.37 -4.71
N GLU A 93 17.38 -10.39 -3.49
CA GLU A 93 17.42 -11.60 -2.68
C GLU A 93 16.07 -11.93 -2.06
N ILE A 94 15.31 -10.92 -1.62
CA ILE A 94 13.91 -11.09 -1.20
C ILE A 94 13.04 -11.60 -2.36
N ASN A 95 13.22 -11.08 -3.57
CA ASN A 95 12.52 -11.54 -4.76
C ASN A 95 12.74 -13.06 -4.99
N LYS A 96 13.96 -13.55 -4.80
CA LYS A 96 14.26 -14.99 -4.90
C LYS A 96 13.57 -15.83 -3.82
N GLN A 97 13.31 -15.27 -2.63
CA GLN A 97 12.68 -16.02 -1.53
C GLN A 97 11.16 -16.23 -1.72
N ILE A 98 10.49 -15.36 -2.48
CA ILE A 98 9.02 -15.44 -2.71
C ILE A 98 8.58 -16.73 -3.41
N ASP A 99 9.50 -17.44 -4.05
CA ASP A 99 9.24 -18.75 -4.68
C ASP A 99 9.59 -19.95 -3.80
N LYS A 100 10.12 -19.74 -2.60
CA LYS A 100 10.61 -20.81 -1.72
C LYS A 100 9.52 -21.31 -0.76
N LEU A 101 9.95 -22.08 0.25
CA LEU A 101 9.11 -22.65 1.31
C LEU A 101 8.18 -21.61 1.96
N PHE A 102 6.99 -22.05 2.35
CA PHE A 102 5.91 -21.19 2.87
C PHE A 102 6.35 -20.22 3.99
N LEU A 103 7.15 -20.69 4.96
CA LEU A 103 7.62 -19.87 6.08
C LEU A 103 8.52 -18.70 5.63
N LEU A 104 9.42 -18.95 4.67
CA LEU A 104 10.30 -17.93 4.11
C LEU A 104 9.50 -16.89 3.33
N VAL A 105 8.46 -17.32 2.61
CA VAL A 105 7.57 -16.43 1.88
C VAL A 105 6.91 -15.43 2.82
N GLU A 106 6.37 -15.88 3.96
CA GLU A 106 5.71 -14.97 4.91
C GLU A 106 6.70 -13.93 5.47
N LYS A 107 7.91 -14.35 5.88
CA LYS A 107 8.94 -13.42 6.38
C LYS A 107 9.35 -12.42 5.30
N SER A 108 9.54 -12.86 4.05
CA SER A 108 9.85 -11.98 2.92
C SER A 108 8.72 -10.99 2.62
N LEU A 109 7.46 -11.42 2.71
CA LEU A 109 6.31 -10.52 2.56
C LEU A 109 6.25 -9.47 3.68
N LYS A 110 6.63 -9.82 4.92
CA LYS A 110 6.76 -8.85 6.02
C LYS A 110 7.82 -7.79 5.75
N VAL A 111 8.99 -8.18 5.22
CA VAL A 111 10.02 -7.24 4.78
C VAL A 111 9.47 -6.27 3.73
N LEU A 112 8.80 -6.79 2.69
CA LEU A 112 8.21 -5.94 1.64
C LEU A 112 7.09 -5.06 2.14
N TYR A 113 6.28 -5.55 3.07
CA TYR A 113 5.27 -4.74 3.72
C TYR A 113 5.90 -3.55 4.46
N ASN A 114 6.93 -3.79 5.28
CA ASN A 114 7.65 -2.73 5.99
C ASN A 114 8.27 -1.70 5.01
N VAL A 115 8.93 -2.18 3.96
CA VAL A 115 9.48 -1.33 2.89
C VAL A 115 8.38 -0.46 2.27
N SER A 116 7.21 -1.05 1.99
CA SER A 116 6.09 -0.35 1.37
C SER A 116 5.47 0.72 2.27
N ILE A 117 5.32 0.48 3.58
CA ILE A 117 4.77 1.48 4.51
C ILE A 117 5.76 2.63 4.78
N ASN A 118 7.06 2.40 4.62
CA ASN A 118 8.09 3.43 4.75
C ASN A 118 8.20 4.34 3.51
N GLY A 119 7.33 4.15 2.51
CA GLY A 119 7.34 4.96 1.29
C GLY A 119 8.41 4.56 0.27
N GLN A 120 9.15 3.47 0.49
CA GLN A 120 10.14 3.01 -0.47
C GLN A 120 9.44 2.30 -1.65
N ILE A 121 9.83 2.72 -2.86
CA ILE A 121 9.30 2.18 -4.12
C ILE A 121 9.72 0.72 -4.27
N ILE A 122 8.74 -0.17 -4.44
CA ILE A 122 8.99 -1.59 -4.77
C ILE A 122 9.24 -1.72 -6.28
N PRO A 123 10.31 -2.40 -6.73
CA PRO A 123 10.59 -2.60 -8.15
C PRO A 123 9.45 -3.30 -8.90
N ASN A 124 9.16 -2.86 -10.14
CA ASN A 124 8.04 -3.37 -10.93
C ASN A 124 8.09 -4.89 -11.17
N GLU A 125 9.27 -5.45 -11.44
CA GLU A 125 9.43 -6.91 -11.60
C GLU A 125 8.98 -7.70 -10.37
N LEU A 126 9.23 -7.14 -9.19
CA LEU A 126 8.80 -7.72 -7.92
C LEU A 126 7.30 -7.54 -7.74
N VAL A 127 6.75 -6.39 -8.10
CA VAL A 127 5.29 -6.17 -8.14
C VAL A 127 4.63 -7.22 -9.02
N ASP A 128 5.07 -7.40 -10.26
CA ASP A 128 4.52 -8.39 -11.21
C ASP A 128 4.52 -9.81 -10.63
N LYS A 129 5.57 -10.14 -9.87
CA LYS A 129 5.65 -11.44 -9.19
C LYS A 129 4.65 -11.56 -8.04
N LEU A 130 4.49 -10.51 -7.23
CA LEU A 130 3.46 -10.48 -6.19
C LEU A 130 2.05 -10.60 -6.79
N VAL A 131 1.81 -9.94 -7.94
CA VAL A 131 0.54 -10.06 -8.69
C VAL A 131 0.28 -11.50 -9.12
N LYS A 132 1.30 -12.22 -9.61
CA LYS A 132 1.19 -13.63 -9.98
C LYS A 132 0.87 -14.53 -8.78
N LYS A 133 1.40 -14.22 -7.59
CA LYS A 133 1.15 -14.97 -6.34
C LYS A 133 -0.18 -14.63 -5.67
N PHE A 134 -0.79 -13.50 -6.03
CA PHE A 134 -2.07 -13.09 -5.46
C PHE A 134 -3.20 -13.99 -5.98
N ASP A 135 -3.89 -14.64 -5.04
CA ASP A 135 -5.07 -15.47 -5.26
C ASP A 135 -6.30 -14.72 -4.70
N PRO A 136 -7.26 -14.32 -5.56
CA PRO A 136 -8.41 -13.53 -5.16
C PRO A 136 -9.39 -14.27 -4.23
N VAL A 137 -9.22 -15.59 -4.03
CA VAL A 137 -10.06 -16.41 -3.15
C VAL A 137 -9.46 -16.55 -1.75
N GLN A 138 -8.14 -16.45 -1.63
CA GLN A 138 -7.42 -16.70 -0.39
C GLN A 138 -7.13 -15.43 0.38
N LYS A 139 -7.29 -15.46 1.71
CA LYS A 139 -6.95 -14.34 2.57
C LYS A 139 -5.43 -14.14 2.62
N GLN A 140 -4.93 -13.15 1.88
CA GLN A 140 -3.51 -12.85 1.76
C GLN A 140 -3.19 -11.45 2.32
N TYR A 141 -3.31 -11.31 3.65
CA TYR A 141 -3.22 -10.02 4.36
C TYR A 141 -2.01 -9.16 3.96
N TYR A 142 -0.79 -9.72 3.98
CA TYR A 142 0.41 -8.95 3.65
C TYR A 142 0.45 -8.50 2.18
N LEU A 143 -0.02 -9.31 1.23
CA LEU A 143 -0.09 -8.92 -0.17
C LEU A 143 -1.04 -7.74 -0.37
N ILE A 144 -2.25 -7.82 0.20
CA ILE A 144 -3.23 -6.74 0.12
C ILE A 144 -2.67 -5.46 0.73
N LYS A 145 -1.99 -5.55 1.88
CA LYS A 145 -1.36 -4.40 2.54
C LYS A 145 -0.19 -3.79 1.76
N ILE A 146 0.59 -4.62 1.07
CA ILE A 146 1.62 -4.15 0.13
C ILE A 146 0.94 -3.38 -1.00
N PHE A 147 -0.09 -3.93 -1.64
CA PHE A 147 -0.80 -3.28 -2.74
C PHE A 147 -1.49 -1.97 -2.33
N GLU A 148 -2.10 -1.92 -1.14
CA GLU A 148 -2.62 -0.68 -0.55
C GLU A 148 -1.52 0.39 -0.43
N SER A 149 -0.33 -0.02 0.03
CA SER A 149 0.82 0.89 0.22
C SER A 149 1.43 1.34 -1.11
N LEU A 150 1.45 0.49 -2.14
CA LEU A 150 1.83 0.89 -3.50
C LEU A 150 0.99 2.07 -3.97
N VAL A 151 -0.35 1.98 -3.79
CA VAL A 151 -1.25 3.08 -4.15
C VAL A 151 -0.94 4.28 -3.28
N LYS A 152 -0.83 4.18 -1.95
CA LYS A 152 -0.49 5.34 -1.10
C LYS A 152 0.79 6.05 -1.54
N ASN A 153 1.79 5.31 -2.02
CA ASN A 153 3.08 5.83 -2.48
C ASN A 153 3.10 6.31 -3.94
N ASN A 154 1.95 6.46 -4.59
CA ASN A 154 1.84 6.86 -5.99
C ASN A 154 2.51 5.89 -6.98
N GLN A 155 2.65 4.62 -6.61
CA GLN A 155 3.00 3.58 -7.58
C GLN A 155 1.74 3.10 -8.28
N ASN A 156 1.81 2.99 -9.60
CA ASN A 156 0.70 2.49 -10.41
C ASN A 156 0.47 1.00 -10.14
N ILE A 157 -0.80 0.61 -10.01
CA ILE A 157 -1.18 -0.80 -9.95
C ILE A 157 -1.23 -1.36 -11.38
N PRO A 158 -0.60 -2.52 -11.66
CA PRO A 158 -0.76 -3.20 -12.94
C PRO A 158 -2.22 -3.59 -13.20
N ASN A 159 -2.68 -3.49 -14.45
CA ASN A 159 -4.06 -3.84 -14.83
C ASN A 159 -4.46 -5.27 -14.43
N GLU A 160 -3.53 -6.22 -14.51
CA GLU A 160 -3.77 -7.60 -14.06
C GLU A 160 -4.13 -7.66 -12.57
N LEU A 161 -3.45 -6.87 -11.74
CA LEU A 161 -3.75 -6.79 -10.31
C LEU A 161 -5.12 -6.16 -10.07
N SER A 162 -5.47 -5.08 -10.80
CA SER A 162 -6.80 -4.47 -10.70
C SER A 162 -7.90 -5.50 -10.95
N LEU A 163 -7.78 -6.31 -12.01
CA LEU A 163 -8.75 -7.37 -12.33
C LEU A 163 -8.83 -8.44 -11.24
N LYS A 164 -7.71 -8.83 -10.63
CA LYS A 164 -7.71 -9.79 -9.51
C LYS A 164 -8.32 -9.19 -8.24
N LEU A 165 -8.03 -7.93 -7.93
CA LEU A 165 -8.61 -7.22 -6.80
C LEU A 165 -10.13 -7.06 -6.98
N GLU A 166 -10.61 -6.77 -8.19
CA GLU A 166 -12.05 -6.72 -8.48
C GLU A 166 -12.73 -8.06 -8.18
N LYS A 167 -12.14 -9.19 -8.60
CA LYS A 167 -12.63 -10.53 -8.25
C LYS A 167 -12.61 -10.78 -6.74
N ALA A 168 -11.59 -10.30 -6.04
CA ALA A 168 -11.48 -10.47 -4.59
C ALA A 168 -12.61 -9.75 -3.81
N LEU A 169 -13.26 -8.73 -4.40
CA LEU A 169 -14.41 -8.05 -3.80
C LEU A 169 -15.66 -8.93 -3.69
N GLU A 170 -15.72 -10.07 -4.39
CA GLU A 170 -16.81 -11.04 -4.27
C GLU A 170 -16.76 -11.79 -2.93
N TYR A 171 -15.58 -11.82 -2.28
CA TYR A 171 -15.35 -12.55 -1.04
C TYR A 171 -15.43 -11.61 0.18
N LYS A 172 -16.42 -11.88 1.05
CA LYS A 172 -16.72 -11.04 2.23
C LYS A 172 -15.53 -10.80 3.16
N ASN A 173 -14.63 -11.78 3.28
CA ASN A 173 -13.48 -11.74 4.19
C ASN A 173 -12.36 -10.76 3.77
N MET A 174 -12.34 -10.33 2.51
CA MET A 174 -11.33 -9.41 1.95
C MET A 174 -11.94 -8.13 1.40
N CYS A 175 -13.26 -8.12 1.17
CA CYS A 175 -13.99 -7.03 0.54
C CYS A 175 -13.61 -5.65 1.09
N ASP A 176 -13.63 -5.43 2.41
CA ASP A 176 -13.34 -4.12 2.99
C ASP A 176 -11.90 -3.64 2.73
N GLN A 177 -10.92 -4.55 2.85
CA GLN A 177 -9.50 -4.21 2.66
C GLN A 177 -9.20 -3.91 1.19
N VAL A 178 -9.78 -4.68 0.28
CA VAL A 178 -9.61 -4.50 -1.16
C VAL A 178 -10.38 -3.28 -1.67
N LEU A 179 -11.60 -3.05 -1.17
CA LEU A 179 -12.41 -1.88 -1.53
C LEU A 179 -11.68 -0.59 -1.17
N PHE A 180 -10.94 -0.58 -0.06
CA PHE A 180 -10.14 0.56 0.33
C PHE A 180 -9.03 0.90 -0.68
N ILE A 181 -8.43 -0.10 -1.34
CA ILE A 181 -7.43 0.13 -2.40
C ILE A 181 -8.07 0.91 -3.56
N PHE A 182 -9.27 0.51 -3.98
CA PHE A 182 -10.00 1.22 -5.03
C PHE A 182 -10.45 2.63 -4.61
N VAL A 183 -10.77 2.83 -3.34
CA VAL A 183 -11.03 4.18 -2.80
C VAL A 183 -9.79 5.06 -2.96
N LEU A 184 -8.60 4.56 -2.61
CA LEU A 184 -7.35 5.29 -2.79
C LEU A 184 -7.04 5.59 -4.27
N GLN A 185 -7.31 4.65 -5.18
CA GLN A 185 -7.19 4.87 -6.63
C GLN A 185 -8.16 5.95 -7.13
N GLY A 186 -9.42 5.89 -6.69
CA GLY A 186 -10.45 6.88 -7.05
C GLY A 186 -10.13 8.29 -6.58
N GLN A 187 -9.52 8.44 -5.38
CA GLN A 187 -9.05 9.72 -4.86
C GLN A 187 -7.97 10.36 -5.74
N LYS A 188 -7.20 9.55 -6.46
CA LYS A 188 -6.17 10.00 -7.41
C LYS A 188 -6.72 10.31 -8.80
N GLY A 189 -8.03 10.11 -8.99
CA GLY A 189 -8.70 10.36 -10.26
C GLY A 189 -8.66 9.16 -11.22
N GLU A 190 -8.22 7.97 -10.79
CA GLU A 190 -8.33 6.77 -11.62
C GLU A 190 -9.79 6.46 -11.95
N ASN A 191 -10.00 5.83 -13.12
CA ASN A 191 -11.34 5.44 -13.55
C ASN A 191 -11.72 4.12 -12.88
N LEU A 192 -12.74 4.15 -12.03
CA LEU A 192 -13.26 2.97 -11.36
C LEU A 192 -14.34 2.30 -12.22
N SER A 193 -14.45 0.97 -12.11
CA SER A 193 -15.54 0.23 -12.77
C SER A 193 -16.88 0.50 -12.06
N PRO A 194 -18.03 0.43 -12.76
CA PRO A 194 -19.35 0.63 -12.15
C PRO A 194 -19.63 -0.31 -10.97
N MET A 195 -19.10 -1.53 -11.02
CA MET A 195 -19.20 -2.52 -9.95
C MET A 195 -18.48 -2.08 -8.68
N ILE A 196 -17.28 -1.51 -8.81
CA ILE A 196 -16.53 -0.91 -7.69
C ILE A 196 -17.31 0.28 -7.11
N ILE A 197 -17.80 1.19 -7.96
CA ILE A 197 -18.53 2.38 -7.52
C ILE A 197 -19.79 1.97 -6.74
N SER A 198 -20.53 0.98 -7.23
CA SER A 198 -21.66 0.41 -6.49
C SER A 198 -21.25 -0.08 -5.10
N LYS A 199 -20.14 -0.82 -4.99
CA LYS A 199 -19.66 -1.32 -3.69
C LYS A 199 -19.21 -0.21 -2.75
N ILE A 200 -18.62 0.86 -3.28
CA ILE A 200 -18.26 2.06 -2.50
C ILE A 200 -19.53 2.69 -1.90
N LEU A 201 -20.59 2.85 -2.71
CA LEU A 201 -21.86 3.41 -2.26
C LEU A 201 -22.56 2.50 -1.23
N ASP A 202 -22.58 1.19 -1.46
CA ASP A 202 -23.14 0.22 -0.51
C ASP A 202 -22.42 0.28 0.84
N LYS A 203 -21.08 0.38 0.82
CA LYS A 203 -20.29 0.49 2.04
C LYS A 203 -20.54 1.81 2.74
N PHE A 204 -20.60 2.92 1.99
CA PHE A 204 -20.73 4.27 2.52
C PHE A 204 -21.87 4.45 3.51
N SER A 205 -23.04 3.89 3.20
CA SER A 205 -24.25 3.96 4.05
C SER A 205 -24.10 3.27 5.41
N SER A 206 -23.03 2.49 5.62
CA SER A 206 -22.76 1.75 6.85
C SER A 206 -21.51 2.23 7.59
N ILE A 207 -20.88 3.34 7.16
CA ILE A 207 -19.66 3.86 7.79
C ILE A 207 -20.03 4.84 8.91
N ASP A 208 -19.71 4.47 10.15
CA ASP A 208 -19.87 5.37 11.31
C ASP A 208 -18.65 6.25 11.56
N ASN A 209 -17.47 5.81 11.11
CA ASN A 209 -16.22 6.55 11.33
C ASN A 209 -16.11 7.73 10.36
N SER A 210 -16.15 8.95 10.90
CA SER A 210 -16.12 10.18 10.11
C SER A 210 -14.91 10.26 9.17
N LEU A 211 -13.69 9.93 9.63
CA LEU A 211 -12.47 9.99 8.81
C LEU A 211 -12.52 9.03 7.61
N ILE A 212 -12.98 7.80 7.83
CA ILE A 212 -13.15 6.81 6.75
C ILE A 212 -14.25 7.30 5.79
N MET A 213 -15.34 7.85 6.32
CA MET A 213 -16.43 8.41 5.53
C MET A 213 -15.93 9.53 4.60
N GLN A 214 -15.05 10.43 5.07
CA GLN A 214 -14.46 11.47 4.22
C GLN A 214 -13.69 10.89 3.02
N GLN A 215 -12.98 9.78 3.24
CA GLN A 215 -12.19 9.14 2.20
C GLN A 215 -13.08 8.59 1.08
N TYR A 216 -14.18 7.94 1.43
CA TYR A 216 -15.16 7.42 0.47
C TYR A 216 -15.90 8.56 -0.23
N LEU A 217 -16.29 9.59 0.52
CA LEU A 217 -16.98 10.76 0.00
C LEU A 217 -16.17 11.48 -1.09
N THR A 218 -14.85 11.60 -0.89
CA THR A 218 -13.94 12.21 -1.88
C THR A 218 -14.01 11.47 -3.23
N VAL A 219 -14.12 10.14 -3.21
CA VAL A 219 -14.28 9.32 -4.42
C VAL A 219 -15.65 9.50 -5.04
N ILE A 220 -16.71 9.48 -4.24
CA ILE A 220 -18.09 9.72 -4.71
C ILE A 220 -18.18 11.07 -5.41
N CYS A 221 -17.61 12.12 -4.84
CA CYS A 221 -17.56 13.45 -5.45
C CYS A 221 -16.75 13.47 -6.77
N SER A 222 -15.66 12.70 -6.85
CA SER A 222 -14.86 12.56 -8.08
C SER A 222 -15.65 11.87 -9.20
N VAL A 223 -16.43 10.84 -8.87
CA VAL A 223 -17.33 10.16 -9.81
C VAL A 223 -18.38 11.12 -10.36
N ILE A 224 -19.00 11.94 -9.50
CA ILE A 224 -20.00 12.94 -9.90
C ILE A 224 -19.43 13.95 -10.90
N LYS A 225 -18.25 14.52 -10.59
CA LYS A 225 -17.61 15.48 -11.50
C LYS A 225 -17.39 14.90 -12.90
N LYS A 226 -17.10 13.61 -12.99
CA LYS A 226 -16.97 12.93 -14.29
C LYS A 226 -18.32 12.82 -14.99
N VAL A 227 -19.39 12.44 -14.29
CA VAL A 227 -20.77 12.38 -14.82
C VAL A 227 -21.22 13.74 -15.35
N ASP A 228 -21.02 14.81 -14.59
CA ASP A 228 -21.44 16.18 -14.95
C ASP A 228 -20.76 16.69 -16.24
N CYS A 229 -19.51 16.29 -16.51
CA CYS A 229 -18.82 16.64 -17.76
C CYS A 229 -19.43 15.94 -18.99
N PHE A 230 -19.96 14.71 -18.84
CA PHE A 230 -20.52 13.96 -19.97
C PHE A 230 -21.89 14.51 -20.45
N GLU A 231 -22.70 15.07 -19.56
CA GLU A 231 -23.97 15.70 -19.95
C GLU A 231 -23.77 17.04 -20.68
N TYR A 232 -22.64 17.72 -20.45
CA TYR A 232 -22.32 18.98 -21.10
C TYR A 232 -21.71 18.78 -22.50
N ASP A 233 -20.80 17.81 -22.65
CA ASP A 233 -20.14 17.54 -23.93
C ASP A 233 -21.05 16.81 -24.95
N SER A 234 -21.99 15.98 -24.49
CA SER A 234 -22.96 15.32 -25.38
C SER A 234 -23.95 16.28 -26.04
N LYS A 235 -24.16 17.48 -25.47
CA LYS A 235 -24.96 18.54 -26.09
C LYS A 235 -24.20 19.35 -27.14
N ASN A 236 -22.87 19.26 -27.19
CA ASN A 236 -22.03 20.13 -28.03
C ASN A 236 -21.00 19.42 -28.92
N SER A 237 -20.87 18.09 -28.88
CA SER A 237 -19.83 17.41 -29.67
C SER A 237 -20.24 16.05 -30.22
N SER A 238 -20.04 15.88 -31.52
CA SER A 238 -20.33 14.68 -32.34
C SER A 238 -19.19 13.65 -32.32
N SER A 239 -18.30 13.67 -31.32
CA SER A 239 -17.17 12.74 -31.23
C SER A 239 -17.43 11.61 -30.26
N LYS A 240 -17.53 10.39 -30.80
CA LYS A 240 -17.56 9.12 -30.06
C LYS A 240 -16.23 8.90 -29.32
N THR A 241 -16.17 9.26 -28.05
CA THR A 241 -15.26 8.64 -27.07
C THR A 241 -16.07 7.71 -26.18
N HIS A 242 -15.51 6.56 -25.83
CA HIS A 242 -16.15 5.50 -25.03
C HIS A 242 -16.86 6.08 -23.79
N SER A 243 -18.17 6.25 -23.91
CA SER A 243 -19.04 6.74 -22.86
C SER A 243 -19.19 5.66 -21.79
N GLN A 244 -18.70 5.91 -20.58
CA GLN A 244 -19.15 5.19 -19.40
C GLN A 244 -20.59 5.65 -19.14
N VAL A 245 -21.55 4.89 -19.65
CA VAL A 245 -22.97 5.11 -19.34
C VAL A 245 -23.18 4.74 -17.88
N PHE A 246 -23.28 5.75 -17.03
CA PHE A 246 -23.73 5.56 -15.66
C PHE A 246 -25.24 5.29 -15.69
N ASP A 247 -25.65 4.17 -15.10
CA ASP A 247 -27.07 3.86 -14.94
C ASP A 247 -27.72 4.92 -14.03
N ILE A 248 -28.95 5.33 -14.36
CA ILE A 248 -29.78 6.25 -13.58
C ILE A 248 -29.86 5.76 -12.12
N SER A 249 -29.93 4.45 -11.92
CA SER A 249 -29.94 3.82 -10.60
C SER A 249 -28.68 4.13 -9.76
N LEU A 250 -27.52 4.32 -10.40
CA LEU A 250 -26.29 4.68 -9.72
C LEU A 250 -26.28 6.16 -9.35
N ILE A 251 -26.83 7.02 -10.22
CA ILE A 251 -26.98 8.46 -9.96
C ILE A 251 -27.86 8.68 -8.72
N ASP A 252 -29.00 7.99 -8.62
CA ASP A 252 -29.91 8.08 -7.47
C ASP A 252 -29.23 7.62 -6.17
N ARG A 253 -28.40 6.57 -6.23
CA ARG A 253 -27.64 6.07 -5.08
C ARG A 253 -26.55 7.05 -4.65
N VAL A 254 -25.88 7.70 -5.60
CA VAL A 254 -24.90 8.75 -5.33
C VAL A 254 -25.58 9.95 -4.65
N GLN A 255 -26.73 10.41 -5.16
CA GLN A 255 -27.50 11.48 -4.54
C GLN A 255 -27.94 11.13 -3.12
N SER A 256 -28.44 9.91 -2.91
CA SER A 256 -28.84 9.42 -1.58
C SER A 256 -27.66 9.40 -0.59
N ALA A 257 -26.48 8.96 -1.03
CA ALA A 257 -25.28 8.97 -0.20
C ALA A 257 -24.89 10.40 0.22
N LEU A 258 -25.04 11.39 -0.66
CA LEU A 258 -24.74 12.79 -0.35
C LEU A 258 -25.74 13.40 0.61
N ILE A 259 -27.03 13.09 0.48
CA ILE A 259 -28.06 13.52 1.44
C ILE A 259 -27.72 12.97 2.83
N HIS A 260 -27.43 11.68 2.94
CA HIS A 260 -27.00 11.08 4.20
C HIS A 260 -25.73 11.74 4.77
N ALA A 261 -24.77 12.10 3.91
CA ALA A 261 -23.56 12.80 4.33
C ALA A 261 -23.83 14.23 4.83
N LEU A 262 -24.79 14.94 4.25
CA LEU A 262 -25.26 16.26 4.71
C LEU A 262 -25.96 16.16 6.08
N GLU A 263 -26.80 15.15 6.27
CA GLU A 263 -27.55 14.91 7.51
C GLU A 263 -26.65 14.54 8.69
N THR A 264 -25.50 13.92 8.41
CA THR A 264 -24.50 13.50 9.41
C THR A 264 -23.44 14.56 9.74
N GLY A 265 -23.60 15.79 9.23
CA GLY A 265 -22.72 16.92 9.59
C GLY A 265 -21.40 17.00 8.82
N ASN A 266 -21.26 16.29 7.70
CA ASN A 266 -20.05 16.34 6.85
C ASN A 266 -20.10 17.47 5.78
N GLN A 267 -20.82 18.56 6.07
CA GLN A 267 -21.11 19.64 5.11
C GLN A 267 -19.84 20.28 4.54
N ASP A 268 -18.84 20.58 5.37
CA ASP A 268 -17.60 21.23 4.94
C ASP A 268 -16.83 20.46 3.86
N ILE A 269 -16.93 19.12 3.88
CA ILE A 269 -16.24 18.24 2.93
C ILE A 269 -17.00 18.23 1.62
N ILE A 270 -18.33 18.14 1.67
CA ILE A 270 -19.20 18.20 0.49
C ILE A 270 -19.02 19.54 -0.21
N CYS A 271 -19.01 20.66 0.53
CA CYS A 271 -18.80 21.99 -0.02
C CYS A 271 -17.40 22.16 -0.65
N LYS A 272 -16.34 21.59 -0.04
CA LYS A 272 -14.98 21.61 -0.61
C LYS A 272 -14.83 20.68 -1.82
N SER A 273 -15.48 19.54 -1.81
CA SER A 273 -15.35 18.51 -2.86
C SER A 273 -16.27 18.77 -4.05
N ILE A 274 -17.40 19.47 -3.87
CA ILE A 274 -18.40 19.69 -4.90
C ILE A 274 -18.68 21.18 -5.14
N SER A 275 -17.80 21.84 -5.90
CA SER A 275 -18.11 23.13 -6.53
C SER A 275 -19.20 23.03 -7.61
N GLY A 276 -19.63 21.82 -7.98
CA GLY A 276 -20.67 21.54 -8.99
C GLY A 276 -22.05 21.12 -8.45
N PHE A 277 -22.23 20.93 -7.14
CA PHE A 277 -23.44 20.29 -6.58
C PHE A 277 -24.69 21.13 -6.79
N SER A 278 -24.52 22.46 -6.84
CA SER A 278 -25.59 23.43 -7.06
C SER A 278 -26.35 23.21 -8.37
N LYS A 279 -25.74 22.52 -9.36
CA LYS A 279 -26.41 22.17 -10.62
C LYS A 279 -27.19 20.85 -10.57
N LEU A 280 -26.76 19.85 -9.81
CA LEU A 280 -27.50 18.59 -9.66
C LEU A 280 -28.83 18.78 -8.93
N THR A 281 -28.88 19.70 -7.96
CA THR A 281 -30.12 20.12 -7.31
C THR A 281 -31.10 20.87 -8.24
N SER A 282 -30.62 21.35 -9.40
CA SER A 282 -31.47 22.01 -10.41
C SER A 282 -32.10 21.04 -11.41
N LEU A 283 -31.59 19.81 -11.51
CA LEU A 283 -32.06 18.76 -12.43
C LEU A 283 -33.01 17.75 -11.76
N GLY A 284 -33.05 17.69 -10.43
CA GLY A 284 -33.99 16.86 -9.68
C GLY A 284 -34.33 17.52 -8.35
N THR A 285 -35.62 17.64 -8.06
CA THR A 285 -36.19 18.21 -6.84
C THR A 285 -35.70 17.51 -5.57
N VAL A 286 -34.52 17.87 -5.07
CA VAL A 286 -34.11 17.60 -3.70
C VAL A 286 -34.51 18.81 -2.88
N LYS A 287 -35.76 18.83 -2.41
CA LYS A 287 -36.13 19.71 -1.29
C LYS A 287 -35.47 19.15 -0.04
N LEU A 288 -34.26 19.62 0.27
CA LEU A 288 -33.72 19.53 1.62
C LEU A 288 -34.74 20.22 2.53
N LYS A 289 -35.48 19.43 3.32
CA LYS A 289 -36.37 19.97 4.33
C LYS A 289 -35.54 20.81 5.30
N ASP A 290 -35.84 22.10 5.32
CA ASP A 290 -35.58 23.04 6.40
C ASP A 290 -34.13 23.37 6.77
N LYS A 291 -33.21 23.44 5.80
CA LYS A 291 -32.01 24.30 5.91
C LYS A 291 -31.69 24.95 4.57
N SER A 292 -32.06 26.21 4.43
CA SER A 292 -31.53 27.10 3.38
C SER A 292 -30.01 27.16 3.51
N ILE A 293 -29.31 26.62 2.52
CA ILE A 293 -27.87 26.82 2.34
C ILE A 293 -27.73 28.04 1.43
N GLU A 294 -27.33 29.17 1.99
CA GLU A 294 -26.81 30.28 1.18
C GLU A 294 -25.42 29.89 0.66
N VAL A 295 -25.23 30.04 -0.66
CA VAL A 295 -23.96 29.84 -1.37
C VAL A 295 -23.19 31.15 -1.39
#